data_AF-G7SHU6-F1
#
_entry.id   AF-G7SHU6-F1
#
_cell.length_a   1.000
_cell.length_b   1.000
_cell.length_c   1.000
_cell.angle_alpha   90.00
_cell.angle_beta   90.00
_cell.angle_gamma   90.00
#
_symmetry.space_group_name_H-M   'P 1'
#
loop_
_entity.id
_entity.type
_entity.pdbx_description
1 polymer ?
#
loop_
_entity_poly.entity_id
_entity_poly.type
_entity_poly.pdbx_seq_one_letter_code
_entity_poly.pdbx_strand_id
1 'polypeptide(L)'
;MEVKNLTVLGRILGASKLKDYTTGLDTGLTGLTLGLRSEDGRFHQVNIKAGVVNISDFESLFDEKVEVTLEDVSINPYLAGNRAALSVKAKSAFIELV
;
A
#
# COMPACT_ATOMS: atom_id res chain seq x y z
N MET A 1 -10.67 13.65 2.76
CA MET A 1 -11.86 12.80 2.53
C MET A 1 -11.78 11.63 3.47
N GLU A 2 -12.88 11.26 4.12
CA GLU A 2 -12.95 10.13 5.03
C GLU A 2 -13.82 9.03 4.40
N VAL A 3 -13.34 7.80 4.42
CA VAL A 3 -13.98 6.63 3.83
C VAL A 3 -14.00 5.52 4.87
N LYS A 4 -15.17 4.96 5.13
CA LYS A 4 -15.34 3.92 6.15
C LYS A 4 -14.60 2.64 5.76
N ASN A 5 -14.86 2.13 4.55
CA ASN A 5 -14.20 0.94 4.00
C ASN A 5 -13.73 1.23 2.57
N LEU A 6 -12.48 0.88 2.25
CA LEU A 6 -11.91 0.97 0.90
C LEU A 6 -11.30 -0.37 0.52
N THR A 7 -11.77 -0.94 -0.59
CA THR A 7 -11.25 -2.19 -1.13
C THR A 7 -10.38 -1.93 -2.35
N VAL A 8 -9.19 -2.54 -2.39
CA VAL A 8 -8.24 -2.44 -3.50
C VAL A 8 -7.85 -3.85 -3.95
N LEU A 9 -8.04 -4.16 -5.23
CA LEU A 9 -7.63 -5.42 -5.83
C LEU A 9 -6.30 -5.25 -6.54
N GLY A 10 -5.28 -6.05 -6.26
CA GLY A 10 -3.99 -5.91 -6.91
C GLY A 10 -3.14 -7.17 -6.83
N ARG A 11 -1.96 -7.12 -7.42
CA ARG A 11 -0.91 -8.13 -7.17
C ARG A 11 0.14 -7.58 -6.24
N ILE A 12 0.58 -8.36 -5.27
CA ILE A 12 1.71 -7.96 -4.43
C ILE A 12 2.99 -8.12 -5.25
N LEU A 13 3.66 -7.00 -5.50
CA LEU A 13 4.93 -6.97 -6.24
C LEU A 13 6.14 -7.02 -5.33
N GLY A 14 5.98 -6.65 -4.06
CA GLY A 14 7.05 -6.75 -3.08
C GLY A 14 6.76 -6.03 -1.78
N ALA A 15 7.53 -6.40 -0.76
CA ALA A 15 7.53 -5.81 0.56
C ALA A 15 8.94 -5.34 0.92
N SER A 16 9.06 -4.18 1.57
CA SER A 16 10.36 -3.55 1.88
C SER A 16 10.32 -2.88 3.25
N LYS A 17 11.46 -2.83 3.96
CA LYS A 17 11.55 -2.06 5.21
C LYS A 17 11.69 -0.59 4.85
N LEU A 18 10.86 0.25 5.46
CA LEU A 18 10.93 1.69 5.24
C LEU A 18 12.00 2.29 6.16
N LYS A 19 12.98 2.90 5.52
CA LYS A 19 14.06 3.64 6.17
C LYS A 19 13.76 5.13 6.12
N ASP A 20 14.00 5.83 7.21
CA ASP A 20 14.06 7.29 7.18
C ASP A 20 15.43 7.69 6.63
N TYR A 21 15.43 8.28 5.44
CA TYR A 21 16.66 8.71 4.76
C TYR A 21 17.30 9.95 5.38
N THR A 22 16.59 10.65 6.28
CA THR A 22 17.10 11.83 6.99
C THR A 22 17.89 11.42 8.22
N THR A 23 17.42 10.41 8.95
CA THR A 23 18.03 9.93 10.20
C THR A 23 18.85 8.64 10.00
N GLY A 24 18.66 7.95 8.87
CA GLY A 24 19.31 6.68 8.58
C GLY A 24 18.79 5.52 9.43
N LEU A 25 17.69 5.71 10.17
CA LEU A 25 17.10 4.70 11.05
C LEU A 25 15.92 4.00 10.36
N ASP A 26 15.72 2.73 10.70
CA ASP A 26 14.54 1.98 10.28
C ASP A 26 13.32 2.52 11.01
N THR A 27 12.25 2.82 10.27
CA THR A 27 11.02 3.40 10.84
C THR A 27 10.14 2.35 11.53
N GLY A 28 10.52 1.07 11.49
CA GLY A 28 9.69 -0.04 11.95
C GLY A 28 8.43 -0.27 11.10
N LEU A 29 8.33 0.41 9.95
CA LEU A 29 7.23 0.27 9.01
C LEU A 29 7.65 -0.60 7.82
N THR A 30 6.72 -1.40 7.33
CA THR A 30 6.87 -2.22 6.12
C THR A 30 6.12 -1.54 4.97
N GLY A 31 6.83 -1.24 3.90
CA GLY A 31 6.30 -0.74 2.64
C GLY A 31 5.90 -1.89 1.73
N LEU A 32 4.61 -2.04 1.48
CA LEU A 32 4.03 -2.99 0.53
C LEU A 32 3.79 -2.29 -0.80
N THR A 33 4.18 -2.92 -1.89
CA THR A 33 3.94 -2.44 -3.25
C THR A 33 2.91 -3.34 -3.93
N LEU A 34 1.77 -2.76 -4.27
CA LEU A 34 0.74 -3.39 -5.07
C LEU A 34 0.80 -2.88 -6.50
N GLY A 35 0.80 -3.80 -7.46
CA GLY A 35 0.65 -3.53 -8.87
C GLY A 35 -0.77 -3.78 -9.32
N LEU A 36 -1.37 -2.80 -10.00
CA LEU A 36 -2.64 -2.94 -10.69
C LEU A 36 -2.45 -2.65 -12.17
N ARG A 37 -3.05 -3.45 -13.05
CA ARG A 37 -3.27 -3.04 -14.44
C ARG A 37 -4.73 -2.65 -14.59
N SER A 38 -4.94 -1.41 -15.02
CA SER A 38 -6.25 -0.92 -15.43
C SER A 38 -6.71 -1.64 -16.70
N GLU A 39 -8.02 -1.68 -16.94
CA GLU A 39 -8.61 -2.24 -18.17
C GLU A 39 -8.09 -1.54 -19.44
N ASP A 40 -7.66 -0.27 -19.33
CA ASP A 40 -7.00 0.48 -20.41
C ASP A 40 -5.53 0.09 -20.65
N GLY A 41 -5.03 -0.91 -19.91
CA GLY A 41 -3.66 -1.43 -20.00
C GLY A 41 -2.62 -0.61 -19.23
N ARG A 42 -3.01 0.49 -18.58
CA ARG A 42 -2.08 1.31 -17.78
C ARG A 42 -1.71 0.60 -16.49
N PHE A 43 -0.43 0.67 -16.14
CA PHE A 43 0.09 0.14 -14.89
C PHE A 43 0.02 1.20 -13.81
N HIS A 44 -0.67 0.87 -12.72
CA HIS A 44 -0.79 1.67 -11.52
C HIS A 44 -0.06 0.98 -10.37
N GLN A 45 0.73 1.74 -9.63
CA GLN A 45 1.42 1.26 -8.44
C GLN A 45 0.83 1.93 -7.20
N VAL A 46 0.45 1.12 -6.22
CA VAL A 46 -0.04 1.59 -4.92
C VAL A 46 0.97 1.16 -3.86
N ASN A 47 1.54 2.14 -3.17
CA ASN A 47 2.49 1.91 -2.08
C ASN A 47 1.78 2.08 -0.75
N ILE A 48 1.68 1.00 0.02
CA ILE A 48 1.06 0.95 1.33
C ILE A 48 2.17 0.93 2.38
N LYS A 49 2.06 1.78 3.41
CA LYS A 49 2.95 1.73 4.58
C LYS A 49 2.19 1.11 5.74
N ALA A 50 2.60 -0.06 6.18
CA ALA A 50 1.97 -0.79 7.28
C ALA A 50 2.93 -0.81 8.48
N GLY A 51 2.39 -0.61 9.68
CA GLY A 51 3.13 -0.72 10.94
C GLY A 51 2.93 -2.07 11.59
N VAL A 52 3.92 -2.54 12.35
CA VAL A 52 3.84 -3.76 13.17
C VAL A 52 3.61 -5.06 12.37
N VAL A 53 4.04 -5.09 11.11
CA VAL A 53 3.98 -6.28 10.25
C VAL A 53 5.35 -6.56 9.64
N ASN A 54 5.75 -7.83 9.59
CA ASN A 54 7.03 -8.24 9.02
C ASN A 54 6.91 -8.52 7.53
N ILE A 55 8.02 -8.34 6.80
CA ILE A 55 8.09 -8.69 5.38
C ILE A 55 7.77 -10.17 5.14
N SER A 56 8.25 -11.04 6.04
CA SER A 56 8.04 -12.50 5.99
C SER A 56 6.58 -12.89 5.92
N ASP A 57 5.69 -12.07 6.49
CA ASP A 57 4.26 -12.35 6.55
C ASP A 57 3.62 -12.23 5.15
N PHE A 58 4.28 -11.54 4.21
CA PHE A 58 3.79 -11.30 2.85
C PHE A 58 4.54 -12.08 1.78
N GLU A 59 5.61 -12.81 2.12
CA GLU A 59 6.42 -13.55 1.14
C GLU A 59 5.61 -14.62 0.40
N SER A 60 4.67 -15.26 1.09
CA SER A 60 3.75 -16.25 0.49
C SER A 60 2.68 -15.65 -0.41
N LEU A 61 2.50 -14.32 -0.39
CA LEU A 61 1.48 -13.59 -1.14
C LEU A 61 2.08 -12.84 -2.35
N PHE A 62 3.38 -13.00 -2.63
CA PHE A 62 4.03 -12.41 -3.79
C PHE A 62 3.51 -13.01 -5.10
N ASP A 63 3.35 -12.17 -6.11
CA ASP A 63 2.76 -12.48 -7.42
C ASP A 63 1.28 -12.93 -7.41
N GLU A 64 0.72 -13.21 -6.23
CA GLU A 64 -0.67 -13.57 -6.05
C GLU A 64 -1.61 -12.37 -6.20
N LYS A 65 -2.82 -12.66 -6.68
CA LYS A 65 -3.91 -11.68 -6.72
C LYS A 65 -4.51 -11.59 -5.32
N VAL A 66 -4.48 -10.38 -4.77
CA VAL A 66 -4.99 -10.10 -3.43
C VAL A 66 -6.03 -9.00 -3.45
N GLU A 67 -6.97 -9.12 -2.54
CA GLU A 67 -7.91 -8.07 -2.17
C GLU A 67 -7.45 -7.47 -0.83
N VAL A 68 -7.25 -6.16 -0.81
CA VAL A 68 -6.88 -5.41 0.38
C VAL A 68 -8.05 -4.55 0.80
N THR A 69 -8.63 -4.88 1.96
CA THR A 69 -9.71 -4.10 2.57
C THR A 69 -9.14 -3.23 3.67
N LEU A 70 -9.31 -1.92 3.54
CA LEU A 70 -8.86 -0.91 4.48
C LEU A 70 -10.06 -0.35 5.25
N GLU A 71 -9.96 -0.25 6.57
CA GLU A 71 -11.00 0.37 7.41
C GLU A 71 -10.54 1.71 8.01
N ASP A 72 -11.51 2.60 8.26
CA ASP A 72 -11.31 3.95 8.80
C ASP A 72 -10.22 4.71 8.04
N VAL A 73 -10.48 4.96 6.75
CA VAL A 73 -9.52 5.49 5.80
C VAL A 73 -9.63 7.01 5.67
N SER A 74 -8.51 7.69 5.85
CA SER A 74 -8.34 9.11 5.50
C SER A 74 -7.54 9.25 4.20
N ILE A 75 -8.11 9.99 3.26
CA ILE A 75 -7.51 10.26 1.95
C ILE A 75 -7.22 11.76 1.86
N ASN A 76 -5.94 12.08 1.70
CA ASN A 76 -5.42 13.43 1.65
C ASN A 76 -4.69 13.69 0.32
N PRO A 77 -5.16 14.64 -0.51
CA PRO A 77 -4.44 15.00 -1.71
C PRO A 77 -3.18 15.78 -1.37
N TYR A 78 -2.12 15.56 -2.15
CA TYR A 78 -0.89 16.34 -2.07
C TYR A 78 -0.24 16.44 -3.46
N LEU A 79 0.58 17.47 -3.64
CA LEU A 79 1.37 17.63 -4.87
C LEU A 79 2.72 16.92 -4.67
N ALA A 80 3.06 16.02 -5.58
CA ALA A 80 4.32 15.27 -5.57
C ALA A 80 5.16 15.64 -6.81
N GLY A 81 5.80 16.80 -6.77
CA GLY A 81 6.42 17.39 -7.97
C GLY A 81 5.34 17.91 -8.93
N ASN A 82 5.36 17.45 -10.18
CA ASN A 82 4.41 17.89 -11.22
C ASN A 82 3.18 16.97 -11.38
N ARG A 83 2.82 16.22 -10.33
CA ARG A 83 1.67 15.29 -10.32
C ARG A 83 0.85 15.46 -9.06
N ALA A 84 -0.47 15.34 -9.21
CA ALA A 84 -1.37 15.15 -8.07
C ALA A 84 -1.22 13.73 -7.56
N ALA A 85 -1.06 13.58 -6.25
CA ALA A 85 -0.97 12.31 -5.55
C ALA A 85 -2.00 12.26 -4.42
N LEU A 86 -2.41 11.05 -4.06
CA LEU A 86 -3.33 10.81 -2.95
C LEU A 86 -2.59 10.02 -1.87
N SER A 87 -2.55 10.55 -0.66
CA SER A 87 -2.06 9.84 0.52
C SER A 87 -3.25 9.17 1.19
N VAL A 88 -3.23 7.84 1.24
CA VAL A 88 -4.25 7.01 1.87
C VAL A 88 -3.68 6.49 3.19
N LYS A 89 -4.33 6.80 4.32
CA LYS A 89 -3.99 6.25 5.64
C LYS A 89 -5.21 5.53 6.19
N ALA A 90 -5.03 4.30 6.64
CA ALA A 90 -6.09 3.48 7.21
C ALA A 90 -5.73 3.07 8.65
N LYS A 91 -6.73 2.75 9.46
CA LYS A 91 -6.54 2.25 10.83
C LYS A 91 -6.17 0.77 10.84
N SER A 92 -6.82 0.00 9.98
CA SER A 92 -6.61 -1.45 9.82
C SER A 92 -6.61 -1.81 8.33
N ALA A 93 -5.96 -2.93 8.02
CA ALA A 93 -5.90 -3.50 6.69
C ALA A 93 -6.05 -5.03 6.80
N PHE A 94 -6.92 -5.60 5.97
CA PHE A 94 -7.12 -7.03 5.81
C PHE A 94 -6.75 -7.42 4.38
N ILE A 95 -5.99 -8.50 4.23
CA ILE A 95 -5.54 -8.99 2.92
C ILE A 95 -6.07 -10.41 2.73
N GLU A 96 -6.79 -10.63 1.64
CA GLU A 96 -7.35 -11.93 1.26
C GLU A 96 -6.87 -12.33 -0.14
N LEU A 97 -6.66 -13.62 -0.37
CA LEU A 97 -6.35 -14.21 -1.68
C LEU A 97 -7.62 -14.37 -2.50
N VAL A 98 -7.57 -14.03 -3.80
CA VAL A 98 -8.71 -14.11 -4.74
C VAL A 98 -8.41 -14.98 -5.94
#